data_AF-A0A959E8C0-F1
#
_entry.id   AF-A0A959E8C0-F1
#
_cell.length_a   1.000
_cell.length_b   1.000
_cell.length_c   1.000
_cell.angle_alpha   90.00
_cell.angle_beta   90.00
_cell.angle_gamma   90.00
#
_symmetry.space_group_name_H-M   'P 1'
#
loop_
_entity.id
_entity.type
_entity.pdbx_description
1 polymer ?
#
loop_
_entity_poly.entity_id
_entity_poly.type
_entity_poly.pdbx_seq_one_letter_code
_entity_poly.pdbx_strand_id
1 'polypeptide(L)' 'RQDTWEPPSKPTELFPLIVVGYDETREAFEVMGCWGSAWGNSGYLWIRYDDFEAYVPNGYVMVPQAVY' A
#
# COMPACT_ATOMS: atom_id res chain seq x y z
N ARG A 1 -15.42 -5.14 8.63
CA ARG A 1 -14.09 -5.58 8.13
C ARG A 1 -13.45 -4.31 7.58
N GLN A 2 -12.34 -3.87 8.15
CA GLN A 2 -11.68 -2.62 7.76
C GLN A 2 -10.77 -2.95 6.56
N ASP A 3 -11.14 -2.45 5.37
CA ASP A 3 -10.41 -2.68 4.11
C ASP A 3 -9.49 -1.50 3.76
N THR A 4 -9.80 -0.32 4.29
CA THR A 4 -9.02 0.91 4.13
C THR A 4 -8.12 1.10 5.34
N TRP A 5 -6.85 1.42 5.10
CA TRP A 5 -5.88 1.76 6.11
C TRP A 5 -6.16 3.14 6.68
N GLU A 6 -6.04 3.28 8.01
CA GLU A 6 -6.17 4.54 8.71
C GLU A 6 -4.82 4.92 9.33
N PRO A 7 -4.33 6.15 9.10
CA PRO A 7 -3.03 6.56 9.61
C PRO A 7 -3.02 6.68 11.14
N PRO A 8 -1.95 6.23 11.83
CA PRO A 8 -1.76 6.51 13.24
C PRO A 8 -1.40 7.98 13.45
N SER A 9 -1.82 8.56 14.58
CA SER A 9 -1.50 9.95 14.94
C SER A 9 0.01 10.23 15.08
N LYS A 10 0.81 9.19 15.35
CA LYS A 10 2.27 9.27 15.42
C LYS A 10 2.89 8.00 14.81
N PRO A 11 3.46 8.08 13.59
CA PRO A 11 4.12 6.93 12.98
C PRO A 11 5.39 6.58 13.77
N THR A 12 5.57 5.29 14.06
CA THR A 12 6.68 4.78 14.90
C THR A 12 7.57 3.79 14.15
N GLU A 13 7.00 3.08 13.17
CA GLU A 13 7.68 2.03 12.42
C GLU A 13 7.30 2.11 10.94
N LEU A 14 8.20 1.64 10.07
CA LEU A 14 8.01 1.59 8.62
C LEU A 14 8.01 0.12 8.18
N PHE A 15 7.03 -0.24 7.36
CA PHE A 15 6.93 -1.58 6.77
C PHE A 15 6.91 -1.47 5.24
N PRO A 16 7.71 -2.27 4.52
CA PRO A 16 7.64 -2.31 3.07
C PRO A 16 6.34 -3.00 2.63
N LEU A 17 5.60 -2.33 1.75
CA LEU A 17 4.39 -2.84 1.10
C LEU A 17 4.56 -2.78 -0.42
N ILE A 18 3.79 -3.58 -1.13
CA ILE A 18 3.80 -3.61 -2.60
C ILE A 18 2.50 -3.00 -3.08
N VAL A 19 2.58 -1.93 -3.88
CA VAL A 19 1.43 -1.40 -4.61
C VAL A 19 1.12 -2.35 -5.77
N VAL A 20 -0.11 -2.87 -5.81
CA VAL A 20 -0.55 -3.84 -6.82
C VAL A 20 -1.64 -3.31 -7.75
N GLY A 21 -2.30 -2.21 -7.36
CA GLY A 21 -3.37 -1.60 -8.13
C GLY A 21 -3.76 -0.22 -7.61
N TYR A 22 -4.72 0.40 -8.30
CA TYR A 22 -5.33 1.67 -7.90
C TYR A 22 -6.80 1.71 -8.35
N ASP A 23 -7.60 2.51 -7.65
CA ASP A 23 -9.00 2.77 -8.00
C ASP A 23 -9.26 4.28 -7.92
N GLU A 24 -9.53 4.90 -9.07
CA GLU A 24 -9.82 6.33 -9.20
C GLU A 24 -11.15 6.74 -8.56
N THR A 25 -12.13 5.83 -8.45
CA THR A 25 -13.41 6.16 -7.80
C THR A 25 -13.23 6.26 -6.28
N ARG A 26 -12.27 5.50 -5.74
CA ARG A 26 -11.91 5.51 -4.31
C ARG A 26 -10.81 6.49 -3.97
N GLU A 27 -10.10 6.99 -4.98
CA GLU A 27 -8.87 7.78 -4.84
C GLU A 27 -7.85 7.08 -3.92
N ALA A 28 -7.60 5.79 -4.20
CA ALA A 28 -6.79 4.94 -3.35
C ALA A 28 -5.93 3.92 -4.13
N PHE A 29 -4.77 3.59 -3.55
CA PHE A 29 -3.91 2.48 -3.97
C PHE A 29 -4.27 1.20 -3.23
N GLU A 30 -4.28 0.08 -3.95
CA GLU A 30 -4.33 -1.25 -3.33
C GLU A 30 -2.91 -1.72 -3.03
N VAL A 31 -2.66 -2.07 -1.78
CA VAL A 31 -1.37 -2.54 -1.30
C VAL A 31 -1.47 -3.96 -0.77
N MET A 32 -0.41 -4.72 -1.02
CA MET A 32 -0.24 -6.09 -0.52
C MET A 32 0.83 -6.12 0.56
N GLY A 33 0.50 -6.72 1.70
CA GLY A 33 1.42 -6.95 2.81
C GLY A 33 2.05 -8.35 2.78
N CYS A 34 3.10 -8.55 3.58
CA CYS A 34 3.78 -9.85 3.69
C CYS A 34 3.23 -10.76 4.81
N TRP A 35 2.17 -10.34 5.51
CA TRP A 35 1.61 -11.04 6.69
C TRP A 35 0.59 -12.15 6.35
N GLY A 36 0.47 -12.52 5.08
CA GLY A 36 -0.41 -13.58 4.63
C GLY A 36 -1.90 -13.18 4.59
N SER A 37 -2.75 -14.13 4.22
CA SER A 37 -4.17 -13.90 3.93
C SER A 37 -5.04 -13.61 5.14
N ALA A 38 -4.54 -13.80 6.37
CA ALA A 38 -5.26 -13.46 7.59
C ALA A 38 -5.25 -11.94 7.90
N TRP A 39 -4.33 -11.19 7.28
CA TRP A 39 -4.19 -9.76 7.49
C TRP A 39 -5.06 -8.96 6.51
N GLY A 40 -5.62 -7.84 6.98
CA GLY A 40 -6.45 -6.95 6.17
C GLY A 40 -7.63 -7.66 5.48
N ASN A 41 -7.81 -7.37 4.21
CA ASN A 41 -8.76 -8.05 3.33
C ASN A 41 -8.03 -9.11 2.49
N SER A 42 -7.79 -10.29 3.07
CA SER A 42 -7.12 -11.40 2.39
C SER A 42 -5.66 -11.13 1.98
N GLY A 43 -4.95 -10.31 2.77
CA GLY A 43 -3.56 -9.88 2.51
C GLY A 43 -3.42 -8.50 1.88
N TYR A 44 -4.56 -7.83 1.60
CA TYR A 44 -4.62 -6.54 0.92
C TYR A 44 -5.27 -5.46 1.78
N LEU A 45 -4.91 -4.20 1.52
CA LEU A 45 -5.56 -3.02 2.07
C LEU A 45 -5.58 -1.89 1.03
N TRP A 46 -6.45 -0.92 1.24
CA TRP A 46 -6.51 0.32 0.48
C TRP A 46 -5.86 1.46 1.24
N ILE A 47 -5.01 2.26 0.59
CA ILE A 47 -4.44 3.50 1.14
C ILE A 47 -4.88 4.65 0.24
N ARG A 48 -5.51 5.68 0.82
CA ARG A 48 -5.96 6.86 0.06
C ARG A 48 -4.75 7.63 -0.48
N TYR A 49 -4.91 8.34 -1.59
CA TYR A 49 -3.81 9.09 -2.21
C TYR A 49 -3.19 10.12 -1.26
N ASP A 50 -4.02 10.88 -0.54
CA ASP A 50 -3.56 11.88 0.44
C ASP A 50 -2.75 11.23 1.59
N ASP A 51 -3.21 10.07 2.06
CA ASP A 51 -2.52 9.31 3.10
C ASP A 51 -1.20 8.73 2.59
N PHE A 52 -1.18 8.26 1.34
CA PHE A 52 0.03 7.77 0.70
C PHE A 52 1.08 8.89 0.59
N GLU A 53 0.68 10.09 0.13
CA GLU A 53 1.57 11.25 0.03
C GLU A 53 2.13 11.66 1.41
N ALA A 54 1.29 11.65 2.45
CA ALA A 54 1.69 12.10 3.77
C ALA A 54 2.59 11.10 4.54
N TYR A 55 2.40 9.79 4.35
CA TYR A 55 3.02 8.75 5.19
C TYR A 55 4.05 7.87 4.48
N VAL A 56 4.17 7.94 3.15
CA VAL A 56 5.12 7.10 2.39
C VAL A 56 6.34 7.92 1.98
N PRO A 57 7.47 7.83 2.72
CA PRO A 57 8.66 8.64 2.43
C PRO A 57 9.44 8.15 1.21
N ASN A 58 9.26 6.90 0.78
CA ASN A 58 10.04 6.29 -0.30
C ASN A 58 9.15 5.44 -1.21
N GLY A 59 9.38 5.54 -2.52
CA GLY A 59 8.75 4.69 -3.54
C GLY A 59 9.80 4.14 -4.51
N TYR A 60 9.71 2.85 -4.82
CA TYR A 60 10.62 2.17 -5.75
C TYR A 60 9.82 1.43 -6.81
N VAL A 61 10.29 1.47 -8.05
CA VAL A 61 9.67 0.76 -9.18
C VAL A 61 10.65 -0.29 -9.69
N MET A 62 10.18 -1.54 -9.77
CA MET A 62 10.94 -2.62 -10.38
C MET A 62 10.73 -2.56 -11.89
N VAL A 63 11.81 -2.30 -12.63
CA VAL A 63 11.80 -2.33 -14.10
C VAL A 63 12.47 -3.62 -14.55
N PRO A 64 11.76 -4.52 -15.26
CA PRO A 64 12.37 -5.74 -15.77
C PRO A 64 13.45 -5.39 -16.79
N GLN A 65 14.60 -6.05 -16.68
CA GLN A 65 15.67 -5.90 -17.66
C GLN A 65 15.24 -6.55 -18.98
N ALA A 66 15.14 -5.77 -20.05
CA ALA A 66 14.95 -6.32 -21.38
C ALA A 66 16.21 -7.11 -21.78
N VAL A 67 16.06 -8.41 -22.00
CA VAL A 67 17.07 -9.22 -22.66
C VAL A 67 16.76 -9.16 -24.15
N TYR A 68 17.62 -8.49 -24.92
CA TYR A 68 17.58 -8.48 -26.38
C TYR A 68 18.30 -9.70 -26.95
#